data_AF-A0A7C0TZR1-F1
#
_entry.id   AF-A0A7C0TZR1-F1
#
_cell.length_a   1.000
_cell.length_b   1.000
_cell.length_c   1.000
_cell.angle_alpha   90.00
_cell.angle_beta   90.00
_cell.angle_gamma   90.00
#
_symmetry.space_group_name_H-M   'P 1'
#
loop_
_entity.id
_entity.type
_entity.pdbx_description
1 polymer ?
#
loop_
_entity_poly.entity_id
_entity_poly.type
_entity_poly.pdbx_seq_one_letter_code
_entity_poly.pdbx_strand_id
1 'polypeptide(L)'
;RHKFGNWIYATGDNEAAARAMGVNTTLTKTICFMIVGTLCGFVATLQLYRIESFAATQGIGFEFKAIAACVLGGISLTGGVGSMVGAVIGVLTMQTIDTGLILAGVPVFGVTTFIGLVIIIFSLIATAAQRRTR
;
A
#
# COMPACT_ATOMS: atom_id res chain seq x y z
N ARG A 1 -20.35 -4.92 -8.58
CA ARG A 1 -19.16 -5.81 -8.56
C ARG A 1 -18.61 -5.93 -9.98
N HIS A 2 -17.39 -5.46 -10.27
CA HIS A 2 -16.78 -5.52 -11.60
C HIS A 2 -15.95 -6.80 -11.78
N LYS A 3 -15.96 -7.38 -12.99
CA LYS A 3 -15.20 -8.61 -13.33
C LYS A 3 -13.70 -8.44 -13.05
N PHE A 4 -13.13 -7.29 -13.41
CA PHE A 4 -11.72 -6.96 -13.20
C PHE A 4 -11.35 -6.92 -11.71
N GLY A 5 -12.18 -6.32 -10.87
CA GLY A 5 -11.97 -6.31 -9.42
C GLY A 5 -11.95 -7.74 -8.85
N ASN A 6 -12.86 -8.60 -9.30
CA ASN A 6 -12.90 -9.99 -8.85
C ASN A 6 -11.65 -10.78 -9.26
N TRP A 7 -11.08 -10.48 -10.43
CA TRP A 7 -9.81 -11.08 -10.86
C TRP A 7 -8.63 -10.64 -10.00
N ILE A 8 -8.61 -9.39 -9.54
CA ILE A 8 -7.58 -8.89 -8.61
C ILE A 8 -7.69 -9.61 -7.26
N TYR A 9 -8.89 -9.70 -6.67
CA TYR A 9 -9.08 -10.41 -5.41
C TYR A 9 -8.74 -11.90 -5.51
N ALA A 10 -9.19 -12.58 -6.57
CA ALA A 10 -8.89 -13.99 -6.79
C ALA A 10 -7.38 -14.24 -6.98
N THR A 11 -6.70 -13.37 -7.72
CA THR A 11 -5.24 -13.46 -7.92
C THR A 11 -4.47 -13.21 -6.62
N GLY A 12 -4.99 -12.34 -5.75
CA GLY A 12 -4.38 -12.03 -4.45
C GLY A 12 -4.61 -13.11 -3.39
N ASP A 13 -5.73 -13.82 -3.41
CA ASP A 13 -6.02 -14.89 -2.44
C ASP A 13 -5.26 -16.18 -2.76
N ASN A 14 -5.42 -16.69 -3.98
CA ASN A 14 -4.70 -17.88 -4.42
C ASN A 14 -4.49 -17.87 -5.95
N GLU A 15 -3.25 -17.59 -6.36
CA GLU A 15 -2.87 -17.53 -7.77
C GLU A 15 -3.11 -18.85 -8.53
N ALA A 16 -2.86 -20.01 -7.90
CA ALA A 16 -3.07 -21.31 -8.54
C ALA A 16 -4.56 -21.57 -8.80
N ALA A 17 -5.42 -21.24 -7.83
CA ALA A 17 -6.87 -21.37 -7.97
C ALA A 17 -7.43 -20.38 -9.00
N ALA A 18 -6.92 -19.15 -9.04
CA ALA A 18 -7.32 -18.14 -10.03
C ALA A 18 -6.99 -18.59 -11.46
N ARG A 19 -5.80 -19.18 -11.68
CA ARG A 19 -5.42 -19.75 -12.98
C ARG A 19 -6.29 -20.94 -13.37
N ALA A 20 -6.64 -21.82 -12.43
CA ALA A 20 -7.55 -22.94 -12.66
C ALA A 20 -8.96 -22.48 -13.07
N MET A 21 -9.41 -21.30 -12.61
CA MET A 21 -10.67 -20.68 -13.03
C MET A 21 -10.57 -19.87 -14.34
N GLY A 22 -9.44 -19.96 -15.06
CA GLY A 22 -9.25 -19.26 -16.34
C GLY A 22 -8.92 -17.77 -16.23
N VAL A 23 -8.59 -17.27 -15.03
CA VAL A 23 -8.14 -15.89 -14.85
C VAL A 23 -6.67 -15.77 -15.25
N ASN A 24 -6.36 -14.86 -16.18
CA ASN A 24 -4.98 -14.54 -16.53
C ASN A 24 -4.34 -13.67 -15.43
N THR A 25 -3.75 -14.33 -14.44
CA THR A 25 -3.12 -13.68 -13.28
C THR A 25 -1.94 -12.80 -13.69
N THR A 26 -1.17 -13.22 -14.69
CA THR A 26 -0.03 -12.47 -15.23
C THR A 26 -0.48 -11.13 -15.79
N LEU A 27 -1.48 -11.14 -16.69
CA LEU A 27 -1.99 -9.91 -17.30
C LEU A 27 -2.65 -8.98 -16.28
N THR A 28 -3.37 -9.55 -15.30
CA THR A 28 -3.97 -8.77 -14.20
C THR A 28 -2.90 -8.05 -13.38
N LYS A 29 -1.81 -8.75 -13.00
CA LYS A 29 -0.68 -8.14 -12.29
C LYS A 29 0.01 -7.06 -13.13
N THR A 30 0.27 -7.34 -14.41
CA THR A 30 0.91 -6.37 -15.32
C THR A 30 0.09 -5.09 -15.44
N ILE A 31 -1.23 -5.18 -15.60
CA ILE A 31 -2.11 -4.00 -15.65
C ILE A 31 -2.03 -3.21 -14.35
N CYS A 32 -2.08 -3.88 -13.19
CA CYS A 32 -1.94 -3.20 -11.89
C CYS A 32 -0.61 -2.45 -11.78
N PHE A 33 0.50 -3.08 -12.15
CA PHE A 33 1.81 -2.43 -12.14
C PHE A 33 1.91 -1.26 -13.12
N MET A 34 1.31 -1.38 -14.31
CA MET A 34 1.24 -0.26 -15.26
C MET A 34 0.45 0.91 -14.69
N ILE A 35 -0.72 0.66 -14.08
CA ILE A 35 -1.52 1.72 -13.44
C ILE A 35 -0.70 2.43 -12.34
N VAL A 36 -0.04 1.66 -11.46
CA VAL A 36 0.82 2.22 -10.40
C VAL A 36 1.96 3.04 -11.00
N GLY A 37 2.66 2.55 -12.02
CA GLY A 37 3.74 3.28 -12.69
C GLY A 37 3.27 4.59 -13.31
N THR A 38 2.09 4.59 -13.96
CA THR A 38 1.52 5.79 -14.60
C THR A 38 1.13 6.83 -13.55
N LEU A 39 0.51 6.40 -12.45
CA LEU A 39 0.16 7.28 -11.32
C LEU A 39 1.40 7.83 -10.62
N CYS A 40 2.42 7.00 -10.42
CA CYS A 40 3.67 7.42 -9.79
C CYS A 40 4.40 8.47 -10.67
N GLY A 41 4.43 8.26 -11.98
CA GLY A 41 4.93 9.25 -12.94
C GLY A 41 4.15 10.57 -12.87
N PHE A 42 2.82 10.51 -12.82
CA PHE A 42 1.98 11.70 -12.66
C PHE A 42 2.28 12.46 -11.36
N VAL A 43 2.37 11.75 -10.23
CA VAL A 43 2.74 12.34 -8.94
C VAL A 43 4.14 12.96 -8.98
N ALA A 44 5.12 12.30 -9.61
CA ALA A 44 6.46 12.84 -9.76
C ALA A 44 6.47 14.15 -10.56
N THR A 45 5.66 14.26 -11.63
CA THR A 45 5.54 15.53 -12.38
C THR A 45 4.95 16.65 -11.54
N LEU A 46 3.88 16.38 -10.78
CA LEU A 46 3.30 17.36 -9.85
C LEU A 46 4.31 17.82 -8.80
N GLN A 47 5.14 16.89 -8.35
CA GLN A 47 6.09 17.15 -7.30
C GLN A 47 7.30 17.96 -7.81
N LEU A 48 7.71 17.77 -9.07
CA LEU A 48 8.69 18.61 -9.77
C LEU A 48 8.23 20.08 -9.84
N TYR A 49 6.96 20.32 -10.19
CA TYR A 49 6.39 21.68 -10.18
C TYR A 49 6.39 22.34 -8.80
N ARG A 50 6.39 21.56 -7.71
CA ARG A 50 6.26 22.09 -6.35
C ARG A 50 7.59 22.53 -5.74
N ILE A 51 8.71 21.90 -6.08
CA ILE A 51 10.00 22.10 -5.39
C ILE A 51 11.07 22.69 -6.32
N GLU A 52 10.81 22.81 -7.63
CA GLU A 52 11.75 23.27 -8.69
C GLU A 52 13.07 22.48 -8.82
N SER A 53 13.44 21.70 -7.80
CA SER A 53 14.53 20.75 -7.77
C SER A 53 14.10 19.51 -7.02
N PHE A 54 14.13 18.37 -7.72
CA PHE A 54 13.73 17.09 -7.15
C PHE A 54 14.94 16.15 -7.11
N ALA A 55 15.45 15.89 -5.92
CA ALA A 55 16.54 14.93 -5.73
C ALA A 55 15.96 13.51 -5.68
N ALA A 56 16.62 12.55 -6.33
CA ALA A 56 16.20 11.14 -6.35
C ALA A 56 16.07 10.53 -4.95
N THR A 57 16.79 11.08 -3.96
CA THR A 57 16.72 10.67 -2.55
C THR A 57 15.38 10.98 -1.89
N GLN A 58 14.59 11.93 -2.42
CA GLN A 58 13.30 12.31 -1.84
C GLN A 58 12.21 11.25 -2.01
N GLY A 59 12.36 10.34 -2.99
CA GLY A 59 11.42 9.24 -3.20
C GLY A 59 11.70 8.03 -2.30
N ILE A 60 12.85 7.96 -1.63
CA ILE A 60 13.25 6.80 -0.85
C ILE A 60 12.30 6.63 0.34
N GLY A 61 11.64 5.47 0.42
CA GLY A 61 10.72 5.13 1.50
C GLY A 61 9.26 5.50 1.23
N PHE A 62 8.95 6.12 0.08
CA PHE A 62 7.55 6.30 -0.35
C PHE A 62 6.88 4.97 -0.67
N GLU A 63 7.61 3.96 -1.17
CA GLU A 63 7.03 2.63 -1.36
C GLU A 63 6.61 2.02 -0.02
N PHE A 64 7.47 2.16 0.98
CA PHE A 64 7.22 1.65 2.33
C PHE A 64 6.05 2.35 3.00
N LYS A 65 5.98 3.68 2.89
CA LYS A 65 4.83 4.48 3.35
C LYS A 65 3.53 4.09 2.65
N ALA A 66 3.57 3.84 1.34
CA ALA A 66 2.39 3.43 0.58
C ALA A 66 1.86 2.07 1.07
N ILE A 67 2.74 1.09 1.27
CA ILE A 67 2.37 -0.23 1.82
C ILE A 67 1.82 -0.08 3.24
N ALA A 68 2.47 0.72 4.09
CA ALA A 68 2.04 0.96 5.47
C ALA A 68 0.63 1.54 5.55
N ALA A 69 0.34 2.56 4.75
CA ALA A 69 -0.97 3.19 4.69
C ALA A 69 -2.07 2.21 4.24
N CYS A 70 -1.78 1.36 3.26
CA CYS A 70 -2.72 0.35 2.79
C CYS A 70 -3.04 -0.70 3.88
N VAL A 71 -2.01 -1.16 4.59
CA VAL A 71 -2.16 -2.14 5.67
C VAL A 71 -2.92 -1.54 6.85
N LEU A 72 -2.61 -0.29 7.22
CA LEU A 72 -3.35 0.44 8.25
C LEU A 72 -4.82 0.66 7.87
N GLY A 73 -5.12 0.78 6.58
CA GLY A 73 -6.46 0.76 6.00
C GLY A 73 -7.16 -0.60 5.99
N GLY A 74 -6.54 -1.65 6.53
CA GLY A 74 -7.12 -3.00 6.64
C GLY A 74 -6.92 -3.90 5.41
N ILE A 75 -5.98 -3.58 4.52
CA ILE A 75 -5.63 -4.45 3.39
C ILE A 75 -4.63 -5.52 3.85
N SER A 76 -4.89 -6.78 3.49
CA SER A 76 -3.99 -7.90 3.82
C SER A 76 -2.69 -7.84 3.03
N LEU A 77 -1.56 -8.08 3.72
CA LEU A 77 -0.24 -8.26 3.09
C LEU A 77 -0.16 -9.54 2.25
N THR A 78 -0.88 -10.59 2.65
CA THR A 78 -0.90 -11.88 1.94
C THR A 78 -1.90 -11.90 0.79
N GLY A 79 -2.68 -10.83 0.60
CA GLY A 79 -3.67 -10.70 -0.46
C GLY A 79 -5.05 -11.29 -0.11
N GLY A 80 -5.98 -11.21 -1.07
CA GLY A 80 -7.33 -11.79 -0.99
C GLY A 80 -8.37 -10.98 -0.22
N VAL A 81 -7.97 -10.08 0.68
CA VAL A 81 -8.87 -9.30 1.53
C VAL A 81 -8.47 -7.83 1.57
N GLY A 82 -9.44 -6.93 1.39
CA GLY A 82 -9.26 -5.49 1.49
C GLY A 82 -10.47 -4.71 0.98
N SER A 83 -10.45 -3.40 1.15
CA SER A 83 -11.43 -2.47 0.59
C SER A 83 -10.76 -1.18 0.16
N MET A 84 -11.18 -0.64 -0.98
CA MET A 84 -10.66 0.64 -1.48
C MET A 84 -10.99 1.80 -0.54
N VAL A 85 -12.15 1.76 0.13
CA VAL A 85 -12.54 2.78 1.12
C VAL A 85 -11.62 2.73 2.33
N GLY A 86 -11.26 1.52 2.79
CA GLY A 86 -10.30 1.34 3.88
C GLY A 86 -8.92 1.88 3.53
N ALA A 87 -8.46 1.66 2.30
CA ALA A 87 -7.19 2.20 1.79
C ALA A 87 -7.14 3.74 1.84
N VAL A 88 -8.21 4.41 1.39
CA VAL A 88 -8.28 5.87 1.41
C VAL A 88 -8.22 6.40 2.84
N ILE A 89 -8.96 5.79 3.76
CA ILE A 89 -8.91 6.16 5.18
C ILE A 89 -7.50 5.93 5.75
N GLY A 90 -6.86 4.80 5.43
CA GLY A 90 -5.51 4.47 5.85
C GLY A 90 -4.45 5.46 5.35
N VAL A 91 -4.56 5.94 4.10
CA VAL A 91 -3.69 6.99 3.56
C VAL A 91 -3.90 8.33 4.27
N LEU A 92 -5.15 8.71 4.54
CA LEU A 92 -5.46 9.96 5.25
C LEU A 92 -4.94 9.96 6.69
N THR A 93 -5.15 8.86 7.42
CA THR A 93 -4.62 8.72 8.79
C THR A 93 -3.10 8.70 8.79
N MET A 94 -2.49 7.99 7.84
CA MET A 94 -1.03 7.96 7.71
C MET A 94 -0.44 9.34 7.45
N GLN A 95 -1.03 10.12 6.53
CA GLN A 95 -0.58 11.49 6.24
C GLN A 95 -0.74 12.42 7.45
N THR A 96 -1.81 12.22 8.23
CA THR A 96 -2.06 12.99 9.46
C THR A 96 -1.01 12.66 10.53
N ILE A 97 -0.65 11.38 10.69
CA ILE A 97 0.41 10.94 11.61
C ILE A 97 1.76 11.52 11.17
N ASP A 98 2.10 11.44 9.88
CA ASP A 98 3.34 11.96 9.33
C ASP A 98 3.49 13.46 9.60
N THR A 99 2.44 14.24 9.29
CA THR A 99 2.42 15.68 9.52
C THR A 99 2.43 16.01 11.03
N GLY A 100 1.73 15.22 11.85
CA GLY A 100 1.68 15.40 13.30
C GLY A 100 3.01 15.13 13.99
N LEU A 101 3.74 14.09 13.59
CA LEU A 101 5.08 13.80 14.13
C LEU A 101 6.10 14.87 13.74
N ILE A 102 6.01 15.38 12.51
CA ILE A 102 6.86 16.49 12.05
C ILE A 102 6.58 17.74 12.89
N LEU A 103 5.30 18.07 13.15
CA LEU A 103 4.93 19.19 14.02
C LEU A 103 5.39 19.00 15.47
N ALA A 104 5.41 17.77 15.96
CA ALA A 104 5.92 17.41 17.29
C ALA A 104 7.45 17.48 17.39
N GLY A 105 8.16 17.83 16.32
CA GLY A 105 9.62 17.98 16.31
C GLY A 105 10.39 16.66 16.22
N VAL A 106 9.74 15.56 15.83
CA VAL A 106 10.41 14.26 15.67
C VAL A 106 11.27 14.26 14.40
N PRO A 107 12.57 13.89 14.47
CA PRO A 107 13.41 13.82 13.29
C PRO A 107 12.90 12.77 12.29
N VAL A 108 13.14 13.00 11.00
CA VAL A 108 12.64 12.16 9.88
C VAL A 108 13.00 10.68 10.05
N PHE A 109 14.18 10.37 10.61
CA PHE A 109 14.58 9.00 10.93
C PHE A 109 13.68 8.31 11.98
N GLY A 110 13.17 9.06 12.96
CA GLY A 110 12.20 8.58 13.93
C GLY A 110 10.86 8.25 13.28
N VAL A 111 10.44 9.05 12.30
CA VAL A 111 9.20 8.81 11.55
C VAL A 111 9.28 7.48 10.79
N THR A 112 10.34 7.26 10.00
CA THR A 112 10.49 6.01 9.23
C THR A 112 10.56 4.76 10.12
N THR A 113 11.21 4.88 11.28
CA THR A 113 11.27 3.80 12.28
C THR A 113 9.90 3.50 12.87
N PHE A 114 9.13 4.53 13.22
CA PHE A 114 7.79 4.39 13.75
C PHE A 114 6.85 3.72 12.74
N ILE A 115 6.93 4.11 11.47
CA ILE A 115 6.16 3.50 10.38
C ILE A 115 6.45 2.00 10.27
N GLY A 116 7.73 1.62 10.34
CA GLY A 116 8.10 0.20 10.28
C GLY A 116 7.61 -0.59 11.48
N LEU A 117 7.68 0.00 12.67
CA LEU A 117 7.16 -0.60 13.89
C LEU A 117 5.63 -0.79 13.81
N VAL A 118 4.90 0.20 13.29
CA VAL A 118 3.44 0.11 13.06
C VAL A 118 3.11 -1.03 12.10
N ILE A 119 3.83 -1.18 11.00
CA ILE A 119 3.60 -2.29 10.05
C ILE A 119 3.86 -3.64 10.72
N ILE A 120 4.95 -3.78 11.48
CA ILE A 120 5.28 -5.04 12.17
C ILE A 120 4.18 -5.39 13.18
N ILE A 121 3.76 -4.45 14.01
CA ILE A 121 2.68 -4.66 14.99
C ILE A 121 1.39 -5.07 14.26
N PHE A 122 1.02 -4.34 13.22
CA PHE A 122 -0.22 -4.62 12.49
C PHE A 122 -0.18 -5.98 11.79
N SER A 123 0.95 -6.32 11.18
CA SER A 123 1.18 -7.63 10.56
C SER A 123 1.14 -8.76 11.58
N LEU A 124 1.68 -8.57 12.77
CA LEU A 124 1.64 -9.56 13.86
C LEU A 124 0.21 -9.75 14.37
N ILE A 125 -0.55 -8.67 14.55
CA ILE A 125 -1.95 -8.73 14.95
C ILE A 125 -2.77 -9.43 13.86
N ALA A 126 -2.58 -9.08 12.59
CA ALA A 126 -3.26 -9.71 11.46
C ALA A 126 -2.94 -11.21 11.37
N THR A 127 -1.68 -11.59 11.54
CA THR A 127 -1.24 -13.00 11.54
C THR A 127 -1.80 -13.75 12.75
N ALA A 128 -1.82 -13.12 13.93
CA ALA A 128 -2.39 -13.71 15.14
C ALA A 128 -3.92 -13.91 15.02
N ALA A 129 -4.62 -12.96 14.40
CA ALA A 129 -6.04 -13.08 14.09
C ALA A 129 -6.33 -14.19 13.07
N GLN A 130 -5.48 -14.33 12.04
CA GLN A 130 -5.58 -15.43 11.06
C GLN A 130 -5.31 -16.81 11.67
N ARG A 131 -4.36 -16.91 12.61
CA ARG A 131 -4.12 -18.18 13.34
C ARG A 131 -5.28 -18.61 14.22
N ARG A 132 -6.19 -17.70 14.58
CA ARG A 132 -7.37 -17.99 15.41
C ARG A 132 -8.58 -18.45 14.59
N THR A 133 -8.52 -18.31 13.27
CA THR A 133 -9.58 -18.70 12.32
C THR A 133 -9.24 -19.97 11.52
N ARG A 134 -8.05 -20.53 11.71
CA ARG A 134 -7.72 -21.92 11.38
C ARG A 134 -7.80 -22.77 12.64
#